data_AF-A0A524MVD6-F1
#
_entry.id   AF-A0A524MVD6-F1
#
_cell.length_a   1.000
_cell.length_b   1.000
_cell.length_c   1.000
_cell.angle_alpha   90.00
_cell.angle_beta   90.00
_cell.angle_gamma   90.00
#
_symmetry.space_group_name_H-M   'P 1'
#
loop_
_entity.id
_entity.type
_entity.pdbx_description
1 polymer ?
#
loop_
_entity_poly.entity_id
_entity_poly.type
_entity_poly.pdbx_seq_one_letter_code
_entity_poly.pdbx_strand_id
1 'polypeptide(L)'
;MGDKNRNKRGDAPEPQGGDDELSEEEDSDEAKVFMEDLLVGVNKRWHLDVKDEAIQDDVLAVLSPAFRIMDLPESLSCHTSAYFDDLGPDWRDVYSRDGKAVVIERAMGRGSLVLFALSYAFSNEAMRNERHSGLLSWCVGRGTRVVFDEYHHGIVARPGIGSLLRDYSLHWVVGALLLLGVLFVWRNSLSLVPPVTDAGDARRPPNLGRDVASGLANLLRRNVSDKEVLAVCLDEWMKSAEALSPGSMQEMDRIREMVALEEQKTTEQRDYVRTYNDIVELLKRRYRDGTAGAGASGKNGTGLKSRR
;
A
#
# COMPACT_ATOMS: atom_id res chain seq x y z
N MET A 1 5.12 -12.63 -59.75
CA MET A 1 4.04 -11.82 -60.38
C MET A 1 2.79 -12.03 -59.55
N GLY A 2 2.08 -11.06 -58.99
CA GLY A 2 2.13 -9.61 -59.11
C GLY A 2 0.91 -9.13 -58.32
N ASP A 3 1.21 -8.25 -57.37
CA ASP A 3 0.35 -7.63 -56.37
C ASP A 3 -0.85 -6.84 -56.95
N LYS A 4 -1.99 -6.82 -56.23
CA LYS A 4 -2.87 -5.62 -56.02
C LYS A 4 -4.21 -5.96 -55.33
N ASN A 5 -4.15 -5.93 -54.00
CA ASN A 5 -4.91 -5.05 -53.11
C ASN A 5 -6.13 -4.26 -53.67
N ARG A 6 -7.34 -4.46 -53.12
CA ARG A 6 -8.28 -3.35 -52.81
C ARG A 6 -9.31 -3.67 -51.72
N ASN A 7 -9.11 -2.95 -50.63
CA ASN A 7 -9.87 -2.77 -49.40
C ASN A 7 -11.21 -2.03 -49.59
N LYS A 8 -12.26 -2.35 -48.79
CA LYS A 8 -12.98 -1.40 -47.90
C LYS A 8 -14.24 -1.98 -47.21
N ARG A 9 -14.22 -1.85 -45.86
CA ARG A 9 -15.22 -1.33 -44.90
C ARG A 9 -16.64 -1.94 -44.91
N GLY A 10 -17.24 -2.28 -43.78
CA GLY A 10 -16.84 -2.13 -42.38
C GLY A 10 -18.02 -2.55 -41.47
N ASP A 11 -17.70 -2.96 -40.25
CA ASP A 11 -18.62 -2.98 -39.12
C ASP A 11 -17.77 -2.87 -37.86
N ALA A 12 -18.08 -1.88 -37.03
CA ALA A 12 -17.45 -1.64 -35.73
C ALA A 12 -18.53 -1.80 -34.66
N PRO A 13 -18.32 -2.61 -33.62
CA PRO A 13 -19.05 -2.50 -32.37
C PRO A 13 -18.29 -1.62 -31.37
N GLU A 14 -19.07 -0.92 -30.55
CA GLU A 14 -18.72 0.07 -29.54
C GLU A 14 -17.72 -0.40 -28.46
N PRO A 15 -16.95 0.51 -27.85
CA PRO A 15 -16.11 0.19 -26.71
C PRO A 15 -16.97 0.12 -25.44
N GLN A 16 -17.09 -1.07 -24.86
CA GLN A 16 -17.52 -1.21 -23.47
C GLN A 16 -16.38 -0.75 -22.58
N GLY A 17 -16.61 0.33 -21.83
CA GLY A 17 -15.78 0.70 -20.69
C GLY A 17 -15.89 -0.39 -19.64
N GLY A 18 -14.82 -1.16 -19.49
CA GLY A 18 -14.52 -1.97 -18.32
C GLY A 18 -13.49 -1.20 -17.51
N ASP A 19 -13.78 -1.03 -16.25
CA ASP A 19 -12.96 -0.31 -15.30
C ASP A 19 -11.70 -1.16 -15.05
N ASP A 20 -10.57 -0.77 -15.65
CA ASP A 20 -9.25 -1.31 -15.34
C ASP A 20 -8.87 -0.83 -13.93
N GLU A 21 -9.38 -1.53 -12.90
CA GLU A 21 -8.70 -1.63 -11.61
C GLU A 21 -7.34 -2.29 -11.89
N LEU A 22 -6.34 -1.43 -12.07
CA LEU A 22 -4.92 -1.77 -12.14
C LEU A 22 -4.57 -2.74 -10.99
N SER A 23 -4.31 -3.98 -11.39
CA SER A 23 -3.76 -5.07 -10.59
C SER A 23 -2.35 -4.70 -10.11
N GLU A 24 -2.26 -3.99 -8.98
CA GLU A 24 -0.97 -3.73 -8.30
C GLU A 24 -0.23 -5.02 -7.88
N GLU A 25 -0.90 -6.18 -7.91
CA GLU A 25 -0.29 -7.49 -7.59
C GLU A 25 0.40 -8.17 -8.80
N GLU A 26 -0.13 -8.06 -10.03
CA GLU A 26 0.45 -8.73 -11.22
C GLU A 26 1.72 -8.03 -11.72
N ASP A 27 1.79 -6.71 -11.63
CA ASP A 27 2.96 -5.91 -12.01
C ASP A 27 4.19 -6.22 -11.12
N SER A 28 3.94 -6.75 -9.92
CA SER A 28 5.00 -7.12 -8.97
C SER A 28 5.65 -8.46 -9.29
N ASP A 29 4.91 -9.39 -9.89
CA ASP A 29 5.40 -10.74 -10.20
C ASP A 29 6.04 -10.78 -11.60
N GLU A 30 5.51 -10.05 -12.58
CA GLU A 30 6.22 -9.85 -13.86
C GLU A 30 7.54 -9.10 -13.68
N ALA A 31 7.59 -8.08 -12.81
CA ALA A 31 8.83 -7.38 -12.49
C ALA A 31 9.84 -8.26 -11.74
N LYS A 32 9.39 -9.16 -10.85
CA LYS A 32 10.26 -10.14 -10.18
C LYS A 32 10.82 -11.16 -11.17
N VAL A 33 9.99 -11.71 -12.05
CA VAL A 33 10.41 -12.69 -13.07
C VAL A 33 11.38 -12.04 -14.05
N PHE A 34 11.14 -10.80 -14.47
CA PHE A 34 12.04 -10.04 -15.33
C PHE A 34 13.40 -9.73 -14.67
N MET A 35 13.39 -9.45 -13.36
CA MET A 35 14.62 -9.20 -12.59
C MET A 35 15.42 -10.48 -12.30
N GLU A 36 14.75 -11.61 -12.06
CA GLU A 36 15.40 -12.92 -11.89
C GLU A 36 16.08 -13.41 -13.19
N ASP A 37 15.50 -13.13 -14.35
CA ASP A 37 16.11 -13.47 -15.65
C ASP A 37 17.30 -12.57 -16.02
N LEU A 38 17.35 -11.33 -15.51
CA LEU A 38 18.49 -10.43 -15.73
C LEU A 38 19.64 -10.63 -14.74
N LEU A 39 19.36 -11.15 -13.54
CA LEU A 39 20.33 -11.23 -12.45
C LEU A 39 20.81 -12.66 -12.27
N VAL A 40 21.96 -12.98 -12.88
CA VAL A 40 22.64 -14.25 -12.58
C VAL A 40 23.25 -14.16 -11.19
N GLY A 41 22.79 -15.05 -10.30
CA GLY A 41 23.34 -15.17 -8.94
C GLY A 41 24.87 -15.30 -8.95
N VAL A 42 25.52 -14.63 -8.00
CA VAL A 42 26.99 -14.57 -7.89
C VAL A 42 27.58 -15.98 -7.84
N ASN A 43 26.97 -16.89 -7.09
CA ASN A 43 27.37 -18.30 -7.02
C ASN A 43 27.36 -19.00 -8.39
N LYS A 44 26.32 -18.78 -9.21
CA LYS A 44 26.18 -19.40 -10.53
C LYS A 44 27.22 -18.87 -11.51
N ARG A 45 27.46 -17.55 -11.53
CA ARG A 45 28.35 -16.91 -12.53
C ARG A 45 29.82 -16.94 -12.14
N TRP A 46 30.09 -16.83 -10.85
CA TRP A 46 31.42 -16.59 -10.30
C TRP A 46 31.96 -17.74 -9.46
N HIS A 47 31.17 -18.80 -9.19
CA HIS A 47 31.57 -19.96 -8.38
C HIS A 47 32.13 -19.52 -7.03
N LEU A 48 31.30 -18.78 -6.30
CA LEU A 48 31.61 -18.14 -5.04
C LEU A 48 30.32 -17.98 -4.24
N ASP A 49 30.32 -18.39 -2.98
CA ASP A 49 29.25 -18.11 -2.03
C ASP A 49 29.73 -17.14 -0.93
N VAL A 50 28.80 -16.36 -0.39
CA VAL A 50 29.06 -15.46 0.74
C VAL A 50 28.22 -15.93 1.91
N LYS A 51 28.90 -16.26 3.01
CA LYS A 51 28.26 -16.77 4.23
C LYS A 51 28.63 -15.89 5.40
N ASP A 52 27.80 -15.91 6.43
CA ASP A 52 28.04 -15.19 7.67
C ASP A 52 28.20 -16.16 8.84
N GLU A 53 29.15 -15.86 9.72
CA GLU A 53 29.28 -16.54 11.00
C GLU A 53 29.67 -15.55 12.08
N ALA A 54 29.05 -15.70 13.27
CA ALA A 54 29.33 -14.85 14.40
C ALA A 54 30.82 -14.90 14.75
N ILE A 55 31.43 -13.74 14.90
CA ILE A 55 32.83 -13.60 15.32
C ILE A 55 32.92 -13.34 16.82
N GLN A 56 33.99 -13.83 17.42
CA GLN A 56 34.43 -13.35 18.73
C GLN A 56 35.18 -12.03 18.55
N ASP A 57 35.34 -11.27 19.63
CA ASP A 57 36.15 -10.05 19.60
C ASP A 57 37.64 -10.40 19.33
N ASP A 58 38.36 -9.48 18.69
CA ASP A 58 39.80 -9.52 18.42
C ASP A 58 40.32 -10.66 17.51
N VAL A 59 39.49 -11.20 16.62
CA VAL A 59 39.98 -12.19 15.65
C VAL A 59 40.81 -11.52 14.55
N LEU A 60 41.91 -12.17 14.16
CA LEU A 60 42.77 -11.73 13.07
C LEU A 60 42.54 -12.56 11.81
N ALA A 61 42.51 -11.88 10.67
CA ALA A 61 42.64 -12.52 9.37
C ALA A 61 44.13 -12.65 9.03
N VAL A 62 44.59 -13.86 8.72
CA VAL A 62 46.01 -14.16 8.51
C VAL A 62 46.27 -14.34 7.02
N LEU A 63 47.39 -13.80 6.54
CA LEU A 63 47.82 -13.92 5.16
C LEU A 63 48.03 -15.40 4.81
N SER A 64 47.41 -15.83 3.71
CA SER A 64 47.53 -17.20 3.23
C SER A 64 49.00 -17.52 2.88
N PRO A 65 49.54 -18.69 3.29
CA PRO A 65 50.92 -19.07 3.01
C PRO A 65 51.28 -19.12 1.52
N ALA A 66 50.28 -19.34 0.66
CA ALA A 66 50.41 -19.36 -0.79
C ALA A 66 50.59 -17.95 -1.38
N PHE A 67 50.27 -16.91 -0.62
CA PHE A 67 50.36 -15.52 -1.01
C PHE A 67 51.55 -14.87 -0.33
N ARG A 68 52.62 -14.61 -1.09
CA ARG A 68 53.80 -13.87 -0.59
C ARG A 68 54.11 -12.72 -1.53
N ILE A 69 53.55 -11.57 -1.22
CA ILE A 69 53.96 -10.29 -1.80
C ILE A 69 54.66 -9.53 -0.67
N MET A 70 55.85 -8.98 -0.95
CA MET A 70 56.76 -8.42 0.07
C MET A 70 56.19 -7.21 0.85
N ASP A 71 54.99 -6.73 0.51
CA ASP A 71 54.38 -5.51 1.08
C ASP A 71 53.00 -5.73 1.70
N LEU A 72 52.53 -6.98 1.81
CA LEU A 72 51.26 -7.29 2.48
C LEU A 72 51.48 -7.59 3.97
N PRO A 73 50.64 -7.06 4.87
CA PRO A 73 50.75 -7.36 6.30
C PRO A 73 50.45 -8.84 6.57
N GLU A 74 51.14 -9.43 7.55
CA GLU A 74 50.96 -10.85 7.91
C GLU A 74 49.57 -11.13 8.47
N SER A 75 48.95 -10.13 9.11
CA SER A 75 47.60 -10.22 9.65
C SER A 75 46.86 -8.89 9.54
N LEU A 76 45.53 -8.97 9.58
CA LEU A 76 44.59 -7.85 9.56
C LEU A 76 43.57 -8.03 10.68
N SER A 77 43.16 -6.94 11.33
CA SER A 77 42.05 -6.95 12.29
C SER A 77 40.74 -7.29 11.58
N CYS A 78 40.07 -8.36 12.03
CA CYS A 78 38.87 -8.89 11.39
C CYS A 78 37.61 -8.50 12.17
N HIS A 79 36.82 -7.57 11.61
CA HIS A 79 35.58 -7.07 12.21
C HIS A 79 34.33 -7.43 11.39
N THR A 80 34.40 -8.48 10.58
CA THR A 80 33.30 -8.92 9.72
C THR A 80 32.84 -10.32 10.09
N SER A 81 31.53 -10.59 10.07
CA SER A 81 31.00 -11.95 10.14
C SER A 81 31.15 -12.70 8.81
N ALA A 82 31.18 -11.95 7.72
CA ALA A 82 31.12 -12.48 6.37
C ALA A 82 32.43 -13.19 5.98
N TYR A 83 32.29 -14.29 5.26
CA TYR A 83 33.39 -15.02 4.64
C TYR A 83 32.94 -15.61 3.31
N PHE A 84 33.93 -15.93 2.49
CA PHE A 84 33.77 -16.55 1.19
C PHE A 84 33.91 -18.06 1.32
N ASP A 85 32.99 -18.78 0.70
CA ASP A 85 32.96 -20.25 0.69
C ASP A 85 32.67 -20.76 -0.74
N ASP A 86 32.79 -22.08 -0.94
CA ASP A 86 32.60 -22.73 -2.25
C ASP A 86 33.41 -22.06 -3.38
N LEU A 87 34.68 -21.78 -3.06
CA LEU A 87 35.59 -21.10 -3.98
C LEU A 87 35.90 -22.00 -5.19
N GLY A 88 35.46 -21.56 -6.37
CA GLY A 88 35.89 -22.16 -7.63
C GLY A 88 37.41 -22.11 -7.82
N PRO A 89 37.98 -22.94 -8.71
CA PRO A 89 39.43 -23.14 -8.84
C PRO A 89 40.20 -21.87 -9.29
N ASP A 90 39.50 -20.88 -9.84
CA ASP A 90 40.10 -19.61 -10.27
C ASP A 90 40.30 -18.63 -9.12
N TRP A 91 39.70 -18.87 -7.97
CA TRP A 91 39.83 -18.05 -6.77
C TRP A 91 40.99 -18.52 -5.91
N ARG A 92 41.77 -17.56 -5.43
CA ARG A 92 42.87 -17.78 -4.50
C ARG A 92 42.54 -17.09 -3.19
N ASP A 93 42.68 -17.81 -2.10
CA ASP A 93 42.60 -17.24 -0.77
C ASP A 93 43.84 -16.37 -0.49
N VAL A 94 43.60 -15.11 -0.13
CA VAL A 94 44.64 -14.13 0.21
C VAL A 94 44.73 -13.98 1.72
N TYR A 95 43.59 -13.80 2.40
CA TYR A 95 43.52 -13.75 3.86
C TYR A 95 42.40 -14.64 4.36
N SER A 96 42.72 -15.43 5.39
CA SER A 96 41.78 -16.33 6.05
C SER A 96 41.66 -16.06 7.53
N ARG A 97 40.43 -16.13 8.03
CA ARG A 97 40.08 -16.14 9.46
C ARG A 97 39.65 -17.54 9.84
N ASP A 98 40.38 -18.20 10.74
CA ASP A 98 40.06 -19.57 11.20
C ASP A 98 39.81 -20.56 10.04
N GLY A 99 40.58 -20.43 8.96
CA GLY A 99 40.44 -21.24 7.75
C GLY A 99 39.29 -20.83 6.81
N LYS A 100 38.62 -19.71 7.08
CA LYS A 100 37.57 -19.14 6.23
C LYS A 100 38.10 -17.92 5.48
N ALA A 101 38.01 -17.96 4.16
CA ALA A 101 38.54 -16.90 3.31
C ALA A 101 37.75 -15.59 3.51
N VAL A 102 38.43 -14.50 3.78
CA VAL A 102 37.84 -13.16 3.96
C VAL A 102 38.37 -12.15 2.95
N VAL A 103 39.48 -12.47 2.29
CA VAL A 103 39.96 -11.76 1.10
C VAL A 103 40.36 -12.79 0.07
N ILE A 104 39.80 -12.68 -1.13
CA ILE A 104 40.07 -13.60 -2.24
C ILE A 104 40.46 -12.83 -3.50
N GLU A 105 41.29 -13.45 -4.33
CA GLU A 105 41.73 -12.89 -5.60
C GLU A 105 41.48 -13.87 -6.74
N ARG A 106 41.01 -13.36 -7.87
CA ARG A 106 40.93 -14.09 -9.13
C ARG A 106 41.64 -13.31 -10.24
N ALA A 107 42.43 -13.99 -11.05
CA ALA A 107 43.02 -13.39 -12.25
C ALA A 107 41.92 -13.02 -13.27
N MET A 108 41.95 -11.80 -13.80
CA MET A 108 40.97 -11.32 -14.76
C MET A 108 41.63 -10.40 -15.80
N GLY A 109 41.67 -10.85 -17.06
CA GLY A 109 42.32 -10.13 -18.14
C GLY A 109 43.80 -9.89 -17.85
N ARG A 110 44.22 -8.61 -17.77
CA ARG A 110 45.61 -8.20 -17.48
C ARG A 110 45.87 -7.88 -16.01
N GLY A 111 44.86 -8.04 -15.15
CA GLY A 111 44.96 -7.76 -13.73
C GLY A 111 44.26 -8.84 -12.92
N SER A 112 43.73 -8.45 -11.78
CA SER A 112 42.96 -9.33 -10.92
C SER A 112 41.75 -8.61 -10.35
N LEU A 113 40.74 -9.40 -9.99
CA LEU A 113 39.62 -9.00 -9.17
C LEU A 113 39.91 -9.47 -7.76
N VAL A 114 39.93 -8.52 -6.82
CA VAL A 114 40.08 -8.82 -5.40
C VAL A 114 38.75 -8.50 -4.71
N LEU A 115 38.24 -9.45 -3.94
CA LEU A 115 37.03 -9.26 -3.14
C LEU A 115 37.42 -9.25 -1.66
N PHE A 116 36.85 -8.30 -0.92
CA PHE A 116 37.06 -8.13 0.50
C PHE A 116 35.74 -8.28 1.23
N ALA A 117 35.69 -9.20 2.21
CA ALA A 117 34.64 -9.21 3.22
C ALA A 117 34.93 -8.20 4.36
N LEU A 118 36.13 -7.60 4.36
CA LEU A 118 36.68 -6.73 5.40
C LEU A 118 36.69 -5.26 4.96
N SER A 119 35.73 -4.47 5.42
CA SER A 119 35.69 -3.03 5.18
C SER A 119 36.57 -2.23 6.14
N TYR A 120 36.75 -2.70 7.38
CA TYR A 120 37.47 -1.97 8.43
C TYR A 120 38.90 -1.61 8.04
N ALA A 121 39.61 -2.48 7.31
CA ALA A 121 40.99 -2.25 6.85
C ALA A 121 41.14 -0.99 5.96
N PHE A 122 40.05 -0.51 5.36
CA PHE A 122 40.00 0.70 4.53
C PHE A 122 39.44 1.93 5.27
N SER A 123 39.05 1.77 6.54
CA SER A 123 38.48 2.86 7.34
C SER A 123 39.54 3.88 7.75
N ASN A 124 39.10 5.12 8.01
CA ASN A 124 39.98 6.16 8.56
C ASN A 124 40.58 5.77 9.92
N GLU A 125 39.85 4.96 10.70
CA GLU A 125 40.31 4.47 11.99
C GLU A 125 41.48 3.48 11.85
N ALA A 126 41.32 2.45 11.02
CA ALA A 126 42.41 1.51 10.73
C ALA A 126 43.62 2.22 10.11
N MET A 127 43.39 3.20 9.22
CA MET A 127 44.47 3.99 8.65
C MET A 127 45.20 4.86 9.67
N ARG A 128 44.54 5.27 10.75
CA ARG A 128 45.16 6.02 11.86
C ARG A 128 45.94 5.10 12.79
N ASN A 129 45.35 3.95 13.15
CA ASN A 129 45.83 3.06 14.20
C ASN A 129 46.80 1.98 13.70
N GLU A 130 46.49 1.31 12.58
CA GLU A 130 47.23 0.14 12.06
C GLU A 130 48.15 0.48 10.87
N ARG A 131 47.75 1.46 10.04
CA ARG A 131 48.57 2.03 8.95
C ARG A 131 49.06 1.01 7.91
N HIS A 132 48.20 0.08 7.49
CA HIS A 132 48.50 -0.88 6.42
C HIS A 132 48.51 -0.26 5.01
N SER A 133 49.39 0.72 4.75
CA SER A 133 49.52 1.38 3.44
C SER A 133 49.95 0.44 2.31
N GLY A 134 50.67 -0.64 2.64
CA GLY A 134 51.03 -1.70 1.70
C GLY A 134 49.80 -2.42 1.10
N LEU A 135 48.76 -2.66 1.92
CA LEU A 135 47.50 -3.24 1.45
C LEU A 135 46.80 -2.33 0.43
N LEU A 136 46.75 -1.02 0.70
CA LEU A 136 46.17 -0.04 -0.23
C LEU A 136 46.95 0.03 -1.55
N SER A 137 48.28 0.10 -1.45
CA SER A 137 49.16 0.11 -2.62
C SER A 137 48.97 -1.15 -3.47
N TRP A 138 48.86 -2.31 -2.82
CA TRP A 138 48.58 -3.58 -3.50
C TRP A 138 47.23 -3.56 -4.23
N CYS A 139 46.17 -3.01 -3.64
CA CYS A 139 44.86 -2.89 -4.27
C CYS A 139 44.88 -2.02 -5.54
N VAL A 140 45.64 -0.92 -5.52
CA VAL A 140 45.83 -0.04 -6.69
C VAL A 140 46.70 -0.72 -7.75
N GLY A 141 47.60 -1.59 -7.32
CA GLY A 141 48.55 -2.29 -8.17
C GLY A 141 49.48 -1.32 -8.89
N ARG A 142 49.75 -1.57 -10.17
CA ARG A 142 50.66 -0.74 -10.99
C ARG A 142 49.93 0.38 -11.76
N GLY A 143 48.63 0.56 -11.52
CA GLY A 143 47.81 1.54 -12.22
C GLY A 143 48.13 2.97 -11.79
N THR A 144 48.06 3.92 -12.72
CA THR A 144 48.19 5.36 -12.43
C THR A 144 46.84 6.08 -12.34
N ARG A 145 45.76 5.38 -12.70
CA ARG A 145 44.38 5.88 -12.63
C ARG A 145 43.58 4.96 -11.73
N VAL A 146 42.99 5.53 -10.68
CA VAL A 146 42.05 4.86 -9.79
C VAL A 146 40.66 5.41 -10.07
N VAL A 147 39.69 4.53 -10.22
CA VAL A 147 38.28 4.87 -10.40
C VAL A 147 37.53 4.21 -9.25
N PHE A 148 36.72 5.01 -8.54
CA PHE A 148 35.83 4.51 -7.50
C PHE A 148 34.42 4.41 -8.09
N ASP A 149 33.87 3.21 -8.04
CA ASP A 149 32.48 2.94 -8.40
C ASP A 149 31.75 2.57 -7.11
N GLU A 150 31.18 3.58 -6.45
CA GLU A 150 30.48 3.42 -5.18
C GLU A 150 28.99 3.26 -5.43
N TYR A 151 28.43 2.13 -5.00
CA TYR A 151 27.00 1.93 -4.98
C TYR A 151 26.47 2.19 -3.56
N HIS A 152 26.07 3.44 -3.27
CA HIS A 152 25.66 3.90 -1.93
C HIS A 152 24.46 3.16 -1.31
N HIS A 153 23.75 2.32 -2.07
CA HIS A 153 22.61 1.55 -1.56
C HIS A 153 22.85 0.04 -1.50
N GLY A 154 24.04 -0.46 -1.81
CA GLY A 154 24.32 -1.90 -1.83
C GLY A 154 23.50 -2.67 -2.89
N ILE A 155 23.91 -3.91 -3.16
CA ILE A 155 23.08 -4.87 -3.89
C ILE A 155 21.99 -5.29 -2.91
N VAL A 156 20.91 -4.51 -2.83
CA VAL A 156 19.74 -4.86 -2.01
C VAL A 156 19.00 -5.98 -2.72
N ALA A 157 19.22 -7.23 -2.29
CA ALA A 157 18.13 -8.18 -2.31
C ALA A 157 17.03 -7.52 -1.47
N ARG A 158 15.93 -7.05 -2.07
CA ARG A 158 14.79 -6.49 -1.34
C ARG A 158 14.14 -7.67 -0.63
N PRO A 159 14.46 -7.94 0.64
CA PRO A 159 13.88 -9.08 1.30
C PRO A 159 12.42 -8.67 1.50
N GLY A 160 11.49 -9.42 0.92
CA GLY A 160 10.08 -9.18 1.20
C GLY A 160 9.83 -9.22 2.71
N ILE A 161 8.70 -8.67 3.16
CA ILE A 161 8.30 -8.64 4.58
C ILE A 161 8.44 -10.03 5.24
N GLY A 162 8.27 -11.11 4.46
CA GLY A 162 8.49 -12.50 4.89
C GLY A 162 9.92 -12.85 5.34
N SER A 163 10.98 -12.26 4.78
CA SER A 163 12.35 -12.49 5.25
C SER A 163 12.54 -11.85 6.63
N LEU A 164 12.06 -10.62 6.85
CA LEU A 164 12.12 -9.97 8.16
C LEU A 164 11.40 -10.81 9.23
N LEU A 165 10.26 -11.41 8.91
CA LEU A 165 9.56 -12.29 9.84
C LEU A 165 10.38 -13.53 10.24
N ARG A 166 11.18 -14.06 9.31
CA ARG A 166 12.03 -15.23 9.55
C ARG A 166 13.27 -14.86 10.35
N ASP A 167 13.96 -13.80 9.95
CA ASP A 167 15.24 -13.40 10.53
C ASP A 167 15.09 -12.84 11.95
N TYR A 168 13.98 -12.14 12.23
CA TYR A 168 13.66 -11.63 13.58
C TYR A 168 12.86 -12.62 14.44
N SER A 169 12.68 -13.86 13.98
CA SER A 169 11.84 -14.85 14.67
C SER A 169 10.43 -14.34 14.98
N LEU A 170 9.88 -13.40 14.20
CA LEU A 170 8.63 -12.69 14.50
C LEU A 170 7.38 -13.58 14.36
N HIS A 171 7.55 -14.83 13.95
CA HIS A 171 6.52 -15.85 13.92
C HIS A 171 5.86 -16.07 15.29
N TRP A 172 6.58 -15.86 16.40
CA TRP A 172 5.97 -15.92 17.75
C TRP A 172 4.99 -14.76 18.00
N VAL A 173 5.28 -13.56 17.49
CA VAL A 173 4.39 -12.39 17.61
C VAL A 173 3.12 -12.63 16.82
N VAL A 174 3.25 -13.12 15.58
CA VAL A 174 2.11 -13.49 14.75
C VAL A 174 1.28 -14.58 15.41
N GLY A 175 1.92 -15.60 15.98
CA GLY A 175 1.25 -16.66 16.75
C GLY A 175 0.51 -16.11 17.97
N ALA A 176 1.11 -15.18 18.71
CA ALA A 176 0.48 -14.53 19.86
C ALA A 176 -0.73 -13.67 19.44
N LEU A 177 -0.63 -12.96 18.31
CA LEU A 177 -1.70 -12.12 17.78
C LEU A 177 -2.87 -12.96 17.25
N LEU A 178 -2.57 -14.09 16.59
CA LEU A 178 -3.56 -15.09 16.19
C LEU A 178 -4.27 -15.70 17.40
N LEU A 179 -3.51 -16.10 18.43
CA LEU A 179 -4.08 -16.61 19.67
C LEU A 179 -5.01 -15.58 20.30
N LEU A 180 -4.59 -14.30 20.35
CA LEU A 180 -5.41 -13.21 20.87
C LEU A 180 -6.69 -13.02 20.05
N GLY A 181 -6.61 -13.12 18.72
CA GLY A 181 -7.76 -13.07 17.82
C GLY A 181 -8.74 -14.22 18.05
N VAL A 182 -8.24 -15.45 18.19
CA VAL A 182 -9.05 -16.62 18.54
C VAL A 182 -9.70 -16.43 19.91
N LEU A 183 -8.94 -15.96 20.91
CA LEU A 183 -9.46 -15.71 22.25
C LEU A 183 -10.52 -14.59 22.24
N PHE A 184 -10.36 -13.59 21.38
CA PHE A 184 -11.32 -12.50 21.20
C PHE A 184 -12.62 -13.01 20.57
N VAL A 185 -12.54 -13.80 19.50
CA VAL A 185 -13.72 -14.42 18.88
C VAL A 185 -14.41 -15.35 19.88
N TRP A 186 -13.64 -16.17 20.59
CA TRP A 186 -14.15 -17.07 21.62
C TRP A 186 -14.86 -16.31 22.74
N ARG A 187 -14.26 -15.23 23.25
CA ARG A 187 -14.86 -14.36 24.28
C ARG A 187 -16.14 -13.68 23.80
N ASN A 188 -16.21 -13.27 22.54
CA ASN A 188 -17.41 -12.64 21.97
C ASN A 188 -18.48 -13.66 21.54
N SER A 189 -18.12 -14.94 21.38
CA SER A 189 -19.07 -16.01 21.00
C SER A 189 -19.85 -16.56 22.19
N LEU A 190 -19.39 -16.34 23.42
CA LEU A 190 -20.15 -16.64 24.63
C LEU A 190 -21.11 -15.48 24.93
N SER A 191 -22.28 -15.50 24.30
CA SER A 191 -23.34 -14.53 24.58
C SER A 191 -23.89 -14.75 26.00
N LEU A 192 -23.45 -13.92 26.95
CA LEU A 192 -23.98 -13.81 28.31
C LEU A 192 -25.28 -12.98 28.34
N VAL A 193 -26.06 -12.99 27.27
CA VAL A 193 -27.37 -12.34 27.21
C VAL A 193 -28.41 -13.44 27.37
N PRO A 194 -29.13 -13.50 28.51
CA PRO A 194 -30.30 -14.36 28.62
C PRO A 194 -31.26 -14.01 27.49
N PRO A 195 -31.86 -14.99 26.79
CA PRO A 195 -32.90 -14.69 25.82
C PRO A 195 -34.02 -13.95 26.54
N VAL A 196 -34.24 -12.69 26.16
CA VAL A 196 -35.43 -11.95 26.59
C VAL A 196 -36.60 -12.70 25.96
N THR A 197 -37.33 -13.46 26.76
CA THR A 197 -38.63 -13.99 26.36
C THR A 197 -39.60 -12.81 26.33
N ASP A 198 -39.68 -12.12 25.21
CA ASP A 198 -40.79 -11.22 24.91
C ASP A 198 -42.03 -12.10 24.68
N ALA A 199 -42.70 -12.44 25.79
CA ALA A 199 -44.05 -12.97 25.77
C ALA A 199 -45.00 -11.82 25.38
N GLY A 200 -45.06 -11.51 24.08
CA GLY A 200 -46.07 -10.62 23.54
C GLY A 200 -45.60 -9.69 22.42
N ASP A 201 -45.20 -10.21 21.27
CA ASP A 201 -45.50 -9.55 19.99
C ASP A 201 -45.25 -10.47 18.79
N ALA A 202 -46.20 -11.38 18.54
CA ALA A 202 -46.17 -12.30 17.40
C ALA A 202 -46.62 -11.62 16.08
N ARG A 203 -46.05 -10.47 15.72
CA ARG A 203 -46.40 -9.77 14.46
C ARG A 203 -45.28 -9.03 13.73
N ARG A 204 -44.00 -9.34 13.99
CA ARG A 204 -42.92 -8.93 13.08
C ARG A 204 -42.19 -10.14 12.49
N PRO A 205 -42.04 -10.23 11.15
CA PRO A 205 -41.21 -11.25 10.55
C PRO A 205 -39.75 -11.05 10.99
N PRO A 206 -39.01 -12.14 11.27
CA PRO A 206 -37.62 -12.09 11.66
C PRO A 206 -36.76 -11.81 10.42
N ASN A 207 -36.49 -10.53 10.16
CA ASN A 207 -35.53 -10.11 9.13
C ASN A 207 -34.23 -9.74 9.85
N LEU A 208 -33.22 -10.61 9.87
CA LEU A 208 -32.18 -10.76 8.85
C LEU A 208 -31.47 -9.43 8.57
N GLY A 209 -30.29 -9.24 9.18
CA GLY A 209 -29.40 -8.11 8.93
C GLY A 209 -29.84 -6.83 9.65
N ARG A 210 -29.02 -6.37 10.59
CA ARG A 210 -29.11 -5.02 11.18
C ARG A 210 -28.85 -4.01 10.05
N ASP A 211 -29.90 -3.54 9.39
CA ASP A 211 -29.79 -2.51 8.35
C ASP A 211 -29.24 -1.22 8.95
N VAL A 212 -28.28 -0.58 8.28
CA VAL A 212 -27.62 0.67 8.73
C VAL A 212 -28.67 1.75 9.05
N ALA A 213 -29.78 1.75 8.32
CA ALA A 213 -30.93 2.62 8.56
C ALA A 213 -31.56 2.41 9.95
N SER A 214 -31.60 1.18 10.46
CA SER A 214 -32.12 0.84 11.79
C SER A 214 -31.19 1.32 12.90
N GLY A 215 -29.87 1.29 12.65
CA GLY A 215 -28.85 1.82 13.54
C GLY A 215 -28.94 3.35 13.66
N LEU A 216 -29.05 4.03 12.53
CA LEU A 216 -29.26 5.48 12.48
C LEU A 216 -30.57 5.89 13.16
N ALA A 217 -31.67 5.18 12.88
CA ALA A 217 -32.96 5.46 13.51
C ALA A 217 -32.90 5.35 15.04
N ASN A 218 -32.16 4.38 15.58
CA ASN A 218 -31.98 4.23 17.02
C ASN A 218 -31.08 5.33 17.62
N LEU A 219 -30.06 5.78 16.90
CA LEU A 219 -29.23 6.92 17.34
C LEU A 219 -30.03 8.23 17.34
N LEU A 220 -30.87 8.45 16.33
CA LEU A 220 -31.75 9.62 16.24
C LEU A 220 -32.81 9.61 17.34
N ARG A 221 -33.49 8.48 17.58
CA ARG A 221 -34.47 8.35 18.68
C ARG A 221 -33.87 8.60 20.07
N ARG A 222 -32.58 8.33 20.24
CA ARG A 222 -31.88 8.55 21.51
C ARG A 222 -31.47 10.01 21.73
N ASN A 223 -31.26 10.78 20.66
CA ASN A 223 -30.75 12.15 20.74
C ASN A 223 -31.79 13.23 20.40
N VAL A 224 -32.89 12.88 19.72
CA VAL A 224 -33.95 13.81 19.32
C VAL A 224 -35.26 13.33 19.92
N SER A 225 -35.92 14.17 20.70
CA SER A 225 -37.22 13.83 21.25
C SER A 225 -38.30 13.88 20.16
N ASP A 226 -39.32 13.03 20.25
CA ASP A 226 -40.42 12.96 19.25
C ASP A 226 -41.09 14.31 18.98
N LYS A 227 -41.01 15.25 19.92
CA LYS A 227 -41.58 16.60 19.82
C LYS A 227 -40.74 17.56 18.98
N GLU A 228 -39.46 17.27 18.81
CA GLU A 228 -38.47 18.15 18.18
C GLU A 228 -38.06 17.65 16.78
N VAL A 229 -38.47 16.43 16.39
CA VAL A 229 -38.06 15.81 15.13
C VAL A 229 -38.35 16.69 13.91
N LEU A 230 -39.56 17.24 13.80
CA LEU A 230 -39.92 18.10 12.66
C LEU A 230 -39.13 19.42 12.65
N ALA A 231 -38.94 20.03 13.81
CA ALA A 231 -38.19 21.27 13.94
C ALA A 231 -36.72 21.08 13.56
N VAL A 232 -36.09 20.00 14.04
CA VAL A 232 -34.70 19.65 13.71
C VAL A 232 -34.54 19.31 12.22
N CYS A 233 -35.48 18.55 11.64
CA CYS A 233 -35.46 18.27 10.20
C CYS A 233 -35.56 19.54 9.36
N LEU A 234 -36.36 20.53 9.80
CA LEU A 234 -36.52 21.80 9.11
C LEU A 234 -35.28 22.69 9.23
N ASP A 235 -34.64 22.74 10.40
CA ASP A 235 -33.40 23.49 10.63
C ASP A 235 -32.22 22.94 9.80
N GLU A 236 -32.05 21.61 9.79
CA GLU A 236 -31.01 20.98 8.98
C GLU A 236 -31.24 21.13 7.48
N TRP A 237 -32.51 21.09 7.06
CA TRP A 237 -32.84 21.35 5.67
C TRP A 237 -32.62 22.82 5.29
N MET A 238 -32.89 23.77 6.19
CA MET A 238 -32.58 25.19 5.98
C MET A 238 -31.08 25.43 5.80
N LYS A 239 -30.23 24.84 6.65
CA LYS A 239 -28.76 24.92 6.51
C LYS A 239 -28.30 24.41 5.15
N SER A 240 -28.97 23.37 4.63
CA SER A 240 -28.67 22.81 3.31
C SER A 240 -29.28 23.62 2.15
N ALA A 241 -30.33 24.39 2.41
CA ALA A 241 -31.12 25.11 1.40
C ALA A 241 -30.65 26.54 1.12
N GLU A 242 -29.71 27.09 1.90
CA GLU A 242 -29.12 28.44 1.66
C GLU A 242 -28.48 28.60 0.26
N ALA A 243 -28.21 27.50 -0.44
CA ALA A 243 -27.72 27.50 -1.82
C ALA A 243 -28.80 27.63 -2.92
N LEU A 244 -30.10 27.72 -2.58
CA LEU A 244 -31.21 27.66 -3.55
C LEU A 244 -31.89 29.03 -3.80
N SER A 245 -32.41 29.18 -5.03
CA SER A 245 -33.02 30.38 -5.63
C SER A 245 -34.04 31.15 -4.76
N PRO A 246 -34.19 32.49 -4.92
CA PRO A 246 -35.12 33.34 -4.16
C PRO A 246 -36.60 32.88 -4.18
N GLY A 247 -37.04 32.17 -5.22
CA GLY A 247 -38.38 31.59 -5.29
C GLY A 247 -38.65 30.46 -4.28
N SER A 248 -37.62 29.99 -3.58
CA SER A 248 -37.75 29.01 -2.48
C SER A 248 -38.19 29.67 -1.16
N MET A 249 -37.89 30.95 -0.93
CA MET A 249 -38.12 31.59 0.39
C MET A 249 -39.59 31.71 0.79
N GLN A 250 -40.51 32.10 -0.12
CA GLN A 250 -41.94 32.21 0.22
C GLN A 250 -42.58 30.87 0.57
N GLU A 251 -42.07 29.78 0.01
CA GLU A 251 -42.57 28.43 0.29
C GLU A 251 -41.97 27.89 1.58
N MET A 252 -40.73 28.30 1.92
CA MET A 252 -40.15 28.04 3.23
C MET A 252 -40.94 28.72 4.35
N ASP A 253 -41.46 29.93 4.12
CA ASP A 253 -42.33 30.61 5.09
C ASP A 253 -43.64 29.84 5.34
N ARG A 254 -44.23 29.25 4.28
CA ARG A 254 -45.43 28.39 4.40
C ARG A 254 -45.14 27.09 5.15
N ILE A 255 -43.99 26.46 4.89
CA ILE A 255 -43.60 25.23 5.60
C ILE A 255 -43.35 25.52 7.09
N ARG A 256 -42.71 26.66 7.42
CA ARG A 256 -42.56 27.11 8.81
C ARG A 256 -43.90 27.37 9.49
N GLU A 257 -44.85 27.98 8.79
CA GLU A 257 -46.19 28.23 9.31
C GLU A 257 -46.92 26.91 9.61
N MET A 258 -46.82 25.91 8.73
CA MET A 258 -47.41 24.58 8.97
C MET A 258 -46.79 23.86 10.18
N VAL A 259 -45.47 23.93 10.35
CA VAL A 259 -44.79 23.32 11.52
C VAL A 259 -45.14 24.06 12.81
N ALA A 260 -45.20 25.40 12.78
CA ALA A 260 -45.58 26.21 13.94
C ALA A 260 -47.05 25.99 14.37
N LEU A 261 -47.96 25.80 13.41
CA LEU A 261 -49.36 25.44 13.68
C LEU A 261 -49.49 24.05 14.31
N GLU A 262 -48.62 23.11 13.94
CA GLU A 262 -48.61 21.76 14.51
C GLU A 262 -48.04 21.74 15.93
N GLU A 263 -47.01 22.54 16.21
CA GLU A 263 -46.41 22.69 17.54
C GLU A 263 -47.37 23.33 18.56
N GLN A 264 -48.32 24.16 18.10
CA GLN A 264 -49.35 24.77 18.96
C GLN A 264 -50.49 23.82 19.34
N LYS A 265 -50.63 22.67 18.65
CA LYS A 265 -51.67 21.68 18.97
C LYS A 265 -51.35 20.94 20.28
N THR A 266 -52.40 20.51 20.98
CA THR A 266 -52.29 19.68 22.19
C THR A 266 -51.76 18.30 21.83
N THR A 267 -51.02 17.64 22.72
CA THR A 267 -50.32 16.35 22.47
C THR A 267 -51.17 15.25 21.82
N GLU A 268 -52.48 15.20 22.08
CA GLU A 268 -53.42 14.22 21.50
C GLU A 268 -53.84 14.54 20.05
N GLN A 269 -53.67 15.78 19.60
CA GLN A 269 -54.07 16.25 18.26
C GLN A 269 -52.87 16.43 17.32
N ARG A 270 -51.65 16.14 17.79
CA ARG A 270 -50.43 16.24 17.00
C ARG A 270 -50.26 15.02 16.11
N ASP A 271 -50.19 15.24 14.81
CA ASP A 271 -49.90 14.22 13.82
C ASP A 271 -48.66 14.64 12.99
N TYR A 272 -47.49 14.33 13.57
CA TYR A 272 -46.20 14.65 12.96
C TYR A 272 -45.99 13.94 11.62
N VAL A 273 -46.58 12.74 11.44
CA VAL A 273 -46.44 11.94 10.22
C VAL A 273 -47.28 12.54 9.09
N ARG A 274 -48.52 12.94 9.37
CA ARG A 274 -49.37 13.63 8.40
C ARG A 274 -48.76 14.96 7.97
N THR A 275 -48.30 15.76 8.93
CA THR A 275 -47.65 17.06 8.65
C THR A 275 -46.39 16.88 7.79
N TYR A 276 -45.56 15.87 8.08
CA TYR A 276 -44.41 15.53 7.24
C TYR A 276 -44.81 15.14 5.82
N ASN A 277 -45.82 14.28 5.66
CA ASN A 277 -46.29 13.86 4.35
C ASN A 277 -46.85 15.03 3.52
N ASP A 278 -47.56 15.96 4.17
CA ASP A 278 -48.09 17.17 3.53
C ASP A 278 -46.94 18.07 3.03
N ILE A 279 -45.87 18.23 3.82
CA ILE A 279 -44.64 18.95 3.43
C ILE A 279 -43.96 18.28 2.23
N VAL A 280 -43.80 16.94 2.27
CA VAL A 280 -43.18 16.18 1.18
C VAL A 280 -44.02 16.27 -0.10
N GLU A 281 -45.34 16.25 0.00
CA GLU A 281 -46.23 16.38 -1.16
C GLU A 281 -46.11 17.78 -1.80
N LEU A 282 -46.08 18.82 -0.99
CA LEU A 282 -45.86 20.20 -1.42
C LEU A 282 -44.52 20.34 -2.17
N LEU A 283 -43.45 19.71 -1.66
CA LEU A 283 -42.15 19.72 -2.31
C LEU A 283 -42.09 18.92 -3.61
N LYS A 284 -42.75 17.76 -3.65
CA LYS A 284 -42.86 16.93 -4.86
C LYS A 284 -43.61 17.66 -5.97
N ARG A 285 -44.65 18.43 -5.65
CA ARG A 285 -45.38 19.26 -6.62
C ARG A 285 -44.46 20.30 -7.26
N ARG A 286 -43.64 21.00 -6.47
CA ARG A 286 -42.64 21.95 -6.97
C ARG A 286 -41.59 21.31 -7.87
N TYR A 287 -41.04 20.16 -7.50
CA TYR A 287 -40.06 19.46 -8.36
C TYR A 287 -40.68 19.11 -9.72
N ARG A 288 -41.96 18.73 -9.74
CA ARG A 288 -42.73 18.41 -10.94
C ARG A 288 -43.04 19.64 -11.79
N ASP A 289 -43.38 20.77 -11.15
CA ASP A 289 -43.71 22.02 -11.86
C ASP A 289 -42.45 22.76 -12.34
N GLY A 290 -41.35 22.69 -11.60
CA GLY A 290 -40.04 23.23 -11.99
C GLY A 290 -39.39 22.49 -13.15
N THR A 291 -39.65 21.18 -13.30
CA THR A 291 -39.20 20.38 -14.45
C THR A 291 -40.10 20.59 -15.68
N ALA A 292 -41.39 20.90 -15.49
CA ALA A 292 -42.29 21.29 -16.59
C ALA A 292 -41.95 22.68 -17.19
N GLY A 293 -41.42 23.61 -16.37
CA GLY A 293 -40.99 24.94 -16.83
C GLY A 293 -39.64 24.98 -17.57
N ALA A 294 -38.78 23.97 -17.41
CA ALA A 294 -37.48 23.89 -18.07
C ALA A 294 -37.54 23.26 -19.49
N GLY A 295 -38.67 22.66 -19.87
CA GLY A 295 -38.86 21.97 -21.16
C GLY A 295 -39.53 22.79 -22.29
N ALA A 296 -39.95 24.03 -22.03
CA ALA A 296 -40.78 24.82 -22.95
C ALA A 296 -40.09 26.04 -23.59
N SER A 297 -38.76 26.16 -23.51
CA SER A 297 -37.98 27.20 -24.22
C SER A 297 -36.79 26.57 -24.93
N GLY A 298 -37.02 25.99 -26.10
CA GLY A 298 -35.94 25.39 -26.88
C GLY A 298 -36.40 24.49 -28.02
N LYS A 299 -37.34 24.94 -28.86
CA LYS A 299 -37.57 24.38 -30.21
C LYS A 299 -38.54 25.27 -30.99
N ASN A 300 -38.01 26.31 -31.63
CA ASN A 300 -38.55 26.78 -32.90
C ASN A 300 -37.42 26.73 -33.91
N GLY A 301 -37.40 25.64 -34.68
CA GLY A 301 -36.59 25.53 -35.88
C GLY A 301 -37.25 26.27 -37.03
N THR A 302 -36.43 26.90 -37.85
CA THR A 302 -36.54 27.00 -39.32
C THR A 302 -35.09 27.28 -39.77
N GLY A 303 -34.46 26.55 -40.67
CA GLY A 303 -34.97 25.77 -41.77
C GLY A 303 -34.16 26.19 -42.99
N LEU A 304 -33.24 25.29 -43.40
CA LEU A 304 -32.60 25.17 -44.72
C LEU A 304 -32.79 26.31 -45.73
N LYS A 305 -31.66 26.79 -46.28
CA LYS A 305 -31.54 26.92 -47.73
C LYS A 305 -30.11 26.69 -48.22
N SER A 306 -29.99 25.59 -48.95
CA SER A 306 -28.96 25.31 -49.95
C SER A 306 -28.85 26.43 -50.98
N ARG A 307 -27.61 26.79 -51.38
CA ARG A 307 -27.15 26.72 -52.78
C ARG A 307 -25.72 27.24 -52.96
N ARG A 308 -24.93 26.38 -53.61
CA ARG A 308 -23.78 26.61 -54.52
C ARG A 308 -22.50 27.18 -53.95
#